data_AF-A0A7X7P326-F1
#
_entry.id   AF-A0A7X7P326-F1
#
_cell.length_a   1.000
_cell.length_b   1.000
_cell.length_c   1.000
_cell.angle_alpha   90.00
_cell.angle_beta   90.00
_cell.angle_gamma   90.00
#
_symmetry.space_group_name_H-M   'P 1'
#
loop_
_entity.id
_entity.type
_entity.pdbx_description
1 polymer ?
#
loop_
_entity_poly.entity_id
_entity_poly.type
_entity_poly.pdbx_seq_one_letter_code
_entity_poly.pdbx_strand_id
1 'polypeptide(L)'
;MGVPVVRGHKTEGERFAGAVDTQCIEGMMQDGKALQMGTSHYLGQNFAKSADVKFLNQSGQLEYVHATSWGVSTRLVGALIMTHSDDNGLILPPKLAPIHVVIVPIYKTPEEQERTTAEARAVAEELRTQGWTVKVDDREGMQPGAKYYEWERKGVPVRIEIGPRDLEKGSLCVVRRFVIEQDGETEQEQRKRKKQFIARAEAISGMPALMDTLQTDLLERARIMREKKTRIIDTIEDFEAFFKGEGGGFAWVHWAGSHEDEHTMAKRFETSIRCIPFEDQIPEAGRGPGTCILTGRPSAQRVLMAKAY
;
A
#
# COMPACT_ATOMS: atom_id res chain seq x y z
N MET A 1 6.00 0.09 1.45
CA MET A 1 4.60 -0.36 1.57
C MET A 1 3.90 -0.48 0.22
N GLY A 2 4.15 0.42 -0.75
CA GLY A 2 3.40 0.42 -2.02
C GLY A 2 1.94 0.86 -1.86
N VAL A 3 1.60 1.57 -0.78
CA VAL A 3 0.24 2.05 -0.50
C VAL A 3 0.26 3.57 -0.64
N PRO A 4 -0.55 4.17 -1.54
CA PRO A 4 -0.63 5.61 -1.68
C PRO A 4 -1.45 6.20 -0.53
N VAL A 5 -0.97 7.31 0.04
CA VAL A 5 -1.61 7.98 1.17
C VAL A 5 -2.04 9.40 0.81
N VAL A 6 -3.00 9.93 1.56
CA VAL A 6 -3.33 11.36 1.60
C VAL A 6 -2.81 11.92 2.92
N ARG A 7 -2.03 13.00 2.85
CA ARG A 7 -1.52 13.70 4.04
C ARG A 7 -2.41 14.89 4.38
N GLY A 8 -2.62 15.13 5.66
CA GLY A 8 -3.39 16.29 6.09
C GLY A 8 -3.44 16.46 7.61
N HIS A 9 -4.19 17.45 8.05
CA HIS A 9 -4.48 17.72 9.45
C HIS A 9 -5.73 16.95 9.91
N LYS A 10 -5.81 16.60 11.19
CA LYS A 10 -7.06 16.19 11.81
C LYS A 10 -7.90 17.43 12.13
N THR A 11 -9.23 17.28 12.11
CA THR A 11 -10.12 18.29 12.66
C THR A 11 -9.92 18.39 14.16
N GLU A 12 -10.45 19.44 14.80
CA GLU A 12 -10.34 19.58 16.24
C GLU A 12 -10.99 18.42 17.01
N GLY A 13 -12.05 17.82 16.46
CA GLY A 13 -12.73 16.65 17.02
C GLY A 13 -11.91 15.35 16.92
N GLU A 14 -11.04 15.25 15.92
CA GLU A 14 -10.28 14.04 15.60
C GLU A 14 -8.78 14.13 15.95
N ARG A 15 -8.28 15.31 16.37
CA ARG A 15 -6.87 15.48 16.78
C ARG A 15 -6.60 14.82 18.13
N PHE A 16 -5.34 14.50 18.39
CA PHE A 16 -4.95 13.96 19.70
C PHE A 16 -5.26 14.96 20.82
N ALA A 17 -5.93 14.50 21.87
CA ALA A 17 -6.28 15.34 23.01
C ALA A 17 -5.02 15.97 23.63
N GLY A 18 -5.01 17.30 23.73
CA GLY A 18 -3.85 18.07 24.21
C GLY A 18 -2.81 18.39 23.15
N ALA A 19 -2.95 17.92 21.91
CA ALA A 19 -2.16 18.44 20.80
C ALA A 19 -2.68 19.81 20.31
N VAL A 20 -1.77 20.67 19.88
CA VAL A 20 -2.10 21.90 19.15
C VAL A 20 -2.53 21.55 17.72
N ASP A 21 -1.77 20.68 17.06
CA ASP A 21 -2.05 20.17 15.73
C ASP A 21 -1.76 18.66 15.66
N THR A 22 -2.50 17.95 14.83
CA THR A 22 -2.26 16.55 14.52
C THR A 22 -2.30 16.36 13.02
N GLN A 23 -1.18 15.94 12.46
CA GLN A 23 -1.06 15.52 11.07
C GLN A 23 -1.20 14.00 10.99
N CYS A 24 -1.74 13.52 9.87
CA CYS A 24 -1.90 12.10 9.60
C CYS A 24 -1.62 11.75 8.13
N ILE A 25 -1.49 10.44 7.91
CA ILE A 25 -1.49 9.84 6.58
C ILE A 25 -2.62 8.81 6.49
N GLU A 26 -3.51 8.98 5.51
CA GLU A 26 -4.71 8.17 5.34
C GLU A 26 -4.58 7.33 4.06
N GLY A 27 -4.66 6.01 4.19
CA GLY A 27 -4.66 5.05 3.09
C GLY A 27 -6.05 4.46 2.86
N MET A 28 -6.26 3.82 1.72
CA MET A 28 -7.51 3.13 1.38
C MET A 28 -7.26 1.64 1.16
N MET A 29 -8.05 0.79 1.80
CA MET A 29 -8.01 -0.66 1.65
C MET A 29 -8.90 -1.12 0.49
N GLN A 30 -8.74 -2.36 0.04
CA GLN A 30 -9.52 -2.91 -1.09
C GLN A 30 -11.03 -2.94 -0.85
N ASP A 31 -11.50 -2.98 0.40
CA ASP A 31 -12.92 -2.90 0.75
C ASP A 31 -13.49 -1.47 0.72
N GLY A 32 -12.67 -0.48 0.37
CA GLY A 32 -13.06 0.94 0.31
C GLY A 32 -13.02 1.67 1.65
N LYS A 33 -12.61 1.01 2.75
CA LYS A 33 -12.45 1.70 4.04
C LYS A 33 -11.10 2.41 4.13
N ALA A 34 -11.13 3.55 4.80
CA ALA A 34 -9.94 4.30 5.16
C ALA A 34 -9.20 3.64 6.32
N LEU A 35 -7.87 3.77 6.31
CA LEU A 35 -7.02 3.38 7.41
C LEU A 35 -5.99 4.48 7.68
N GLN A 36 -5.94 4.97 8.92
CA GLN A 36 -4.88 5.88 9.34
C GLN A 36 -3.58 5.08 9.46
N MET A 37 -2.61 5.40 8.60
CA MET A 37 -1.34 4.68 8.47
C MET A 37 -0.23 5.28 9.36
N GLY A 38 -0.44 6.47 9.92
CA GLY A 38 0.52 7.13 10.79
C GLY A 38 0.03 8.49 11.27
N THR A 39 0.70 9.03 12.27
CA THR A 39 0.40 10.35 12.82
C THR A 39 1.64 11.07 13.32
N SER A 40 1.57 12.40 13.30
CA SER A 40 2.55 13.30 13.87
C SER A 40 1.81 14.45 14.56
N HIS A 41 2.13 14.68 15.82
CA HIS A 41 1.46 15.65 16.68
C HIS A 41 2.42 16.77 17.01
N TYR A 42 1.97 18.01 16.81
CA TYR A 42 2.57 19.15 17.47
C TYR A 42 1.85 19.37 18.79
N LEU A 43 2.55 19.08 19.89
CA LEU A 43 1.99 19.13 21.25
C LEU A 43 2.05 20.54 21.85
N GLY A 44 2.77 21.46 21.20
CA GLY A 44 3.09 22.76 21.75
C GLY A 44 3.75 22.61 23.11
N GLN A 45 3.24 23.35 24.09
CA GLN A 45 3.72 23.31 25.47
C GLN A 45 2.75 22.59 26.42
N ASN A 46 1.65 22.00 25.93
CA ASN A 46 0.58 21.47 26.79
C ASN A 46 1.11 20.37 27.73
N PHE A 47 1.86 19.43 27.19
CA PHE A 47 2.49 18.35 27.96
C PHE A 47 3.71 18.81 28.75
N ALA A 48 4.46 19.79 28.23
CA ALA A 48 5.58 20.37 28.95
C ALA A 48 5.11 21.08 30.24
N LYS A 49 3.98 21.77 30.18
CA LYS A 49 3.37 22.42 31.35
C LYS A 49 2.86 21.42 32.38
N SER A 50 2.19 20.35 31.94
CA SER A 50 1.66 19.34 32.87
C SER A 50 2.76 18.50 33.53
N ALA A 51 3.87 18.24 32.84
CA ALA A 51 5.01 17.48 33.35
C ALA A 51 6.18 18.35 33.88
N ASP A 52 5.98 19.67 33.97
CA ASP A 52 6.96 20.69 34.35
C ASP A 52 8.33 20.60 33.65
N VAL A 53 8.32 20.36 32.34
CA VAL A 53 9.54 20.23 31.52
C VAL A 53 9.97 21.61 31.00
N LYS A 54 11.05 22.13 31.57
CA LYS A 54 11.58 23.47 31.27
C LYS A 54 13.04 23.44 30.82
N PHE A 55 13.48 24.50 30.17
CA PHE A 55 14.87 24.79 29.86
C PHE A 55 15.20 26.25 30.16
N LEU A 56 16.48 26.57 30.33
CA LEU A 56 16.95 27.94 30.43
C LEU A 56 17.21 28.49 29.02
N ASN A 57 16.53 29.56 28.64
CA ASN A 57 16.75 30.21 27.35
C ASN A 57 18.04 31.07 27.36
N GLN A 58 18.35 31.73 26.23
CA GLN A 58 19.54 32.57 26.11
C GLN A 58 19.54 33.80 27.05
N SER A 59 18.38 34.29 27.47
CA SER A 59 18.27 35.42 28.42
C SER A 59 18.31 34.97 29.89
N GLY A 60 18.52 33.68 30.17
CA GLY A 60 18.54 33.15 31.52
C GLY A 60 17.14 32.98 32.13
N GLN A 61 16.09 32.95 31.31
CA GLN A 61 14.71 32.74 31.75
C GLN A 61 14.31 31.27 31.56
N LEU A 62 13.52 30.75 32.51
CA LEU A 62 12.94 29.41 32.39
C LEU A 62 11.74 29.44 31.43
N GLU A 63 11.80 28.61 30.39
CA GLU A 63 10.72 28.44 29.43
C GLU A 63 10.32 26.97 29.30
N TYR A 64 9.05 26.72 28.94
CA TYR A 64 8.55 25.38 28.65
C TYR A 64 8.99 24.92 27.27
N VAL A 65 9.39 23.65 27.16
CA VAL A 65 9.77 23.06 25.86
C VAL A 65 8.58 22.96 24.92
N HIS A 66 8.82 23.13 23.62
CA HIS A 66 7.88 22.75 22.57
C HIS A 66 8.10 21.30 22.19
N ALA A 67 7.04 20.48 22.25
CA ALA A 67 7.15 19.04 22.02
C ALA A 67 6.41 18.61 20.75
N THR A 68 6.92 17.52 20.16
CA THR A 68 6.25 16.76 19.11
C THR A 68 6.27 15.28 19.47
N SER A 69 5.24 14.53 19.10
CA SER A 69 5.25 13.07 19.15
C SER A 69 4.74 12.52 17.82
N TRP A 70 5.18 11.34 17.42
CA TRP A 70 4.76 10.72 16.16
C TRP A 70 4.84 9.20 16.30
N GLY A 71 4.06 8.51 15.48
CA GLY A 71 3.94 7.06 15.60
C GLY A 71 3.37 6.38 14.38
N VAL A 72 3.89 5.18 14.15
CA VAL A 72 3.35 4.16 13.27
C VAL A 72 3.37 2.83 14.04
N SER A 73 2.56 1.86 13.62
CA SER A 73 2.50 0.55 14.29
C SER A 73 2.45 -0.59 13.28
N THR A 74 2.41 -1.82 13.79
CA THR A 74 2.21 -3.04 12.98
C THR A 74 0.89 -3.04 12.20
N ARG A 75 -0.02 -2.10 12.46
CA ARG A 75 -1.17 -1.79 11.58
C ARG A 75 -0.75 -1.60 10.12
N LEU A 76 0.45 -1.10 9.86
CA LEU A 76 1.01 -0.98 8.51
C LEU A 76 1.13 -2.34 7.81
N VAL A 77 1.45 -3.42 8.52
CA VAL A 77 1.50 -4.77 7.95
C VAL A 77 0.10 -5.21 7.51
N GLY A 78 -0.92 -4.96 8.34
CA GLY A 78 -2.32 -5.18 7.96
C GLY A 78 -2.71 -4.36 6.72
N ALA A 79 -2.30 -3.10 6.66
CA ALA A 79 -2.54 -2.23 5.51
C ALA A 79 -1.96 -2.80 4.21
N LEU A 80 -0.73 -3.31 4.25
CA LEU A 80 -0.09 -3.97 3.11
C LEU A 80 -0.93 -5.15 2.62
N ILE A 81 -1.31 -6.04 3.54
CA ILE A 81 -2.05 -7.25 3.23
C ILE A 81 -3.40 -6.89 2.59
N MET A 82 -4.15 -5.99 3.22
CA MET A 82 -5.49 -5.57 2.77
C MET A 82 -5.47 -4.72 1.50
N THR A 83 -4.33 -4.11 1.14
CA THR A 83 -4.22 -3.32 -0.09
C THR A 83 -3.82 -4.19 -1.29
N HIS A 84 -2.95 -5.19 -1.08
CA HIS A 84 -2.25 -5.84 -2.18
C HIS A 84 -2.61 -7.29 -2.44
N SER A 85 -3.10 -8.01 -1.44
CA SER A 85 -3.37 -9.45 -1.59
C SER A 85 -4.48 -9.70 -2.61
N ASP A 86 -4.50 -10.90 -3.17
CA ASP A 86 -5.55 -11.38 -4.06
C ASP A 86 -6.07 -12.75 -3.58
N ASP A 87 -6.96 -13.37 -4.34
CA ASP A 87 -7.53 -14.69 -4.01
C ASP A 87 -6.49 -15.82 -3.92
N ASN A 88 -5.30 -15.62 -4.48
CA ASN A 88 -4.19 -16.57 -4.42
C ASN A 88 -3.26 -16.32 -3.22
N GLY A 89 -3.49 -15.27 -2.43
CA GLY A 89 -2.77 -14.97 -1.19
C GLY A 89 -2.00 -13.66 -1.23
N LEU A 90 -0.87 -13.61 -0.53
CA LEU A 90 -0.11 -12.38 -0.36
C LEU A 90 0.46 -11.89 -1.69
N ILE A 91 0.58 -10.56 -1.83
CA ILE A 91 1.41 -9.92 -2.84
C ILE A 91 2.30 -8.91 -2.10
N LEU A 92 3.59 -9.21 -2.03
CA LEU A 92 4.54 -8.41 -1.26
C LEU A 92 5.30 -7.44 -2.17
N PRO A 93 5.46 -6.17 -1.75
CA PRO A 93 6.41 -5.27 -2.39
C PRO A 93 7.82 -5.81 -2.29
N PRO A 94 8.63 -5.81 -3.38
CA PRO A 94 9.99 -6.33 -3.36
C PRO A 94 10.85 -5.79 -2.21
N LYS A 95 10.74 -4.49 -1.89
CA LYS A 95 11.50 -3.86 -0.79
C LYS A 95 11.16 -4.39 0.62
N LEU A 96 10.08 -5.17 0.76
CA LEU A 96 9.62 -5.73 2.02
C LEU A 96 9.49 -7.26 1.99
N ALA A 97 9.71 -7.88 0.83
CA ALA A 97 9.56 -9.31 0.66
C ALA A 97 10.72 -10.04 1.37
N PRO A 98 10.46 -10.98 2.29
CA PRO A 98 11.53 -11.75 2.93
C PRO A 98 12.32 -12.62 1.95
N ILE A 99 11.66 -13.06 0.88
CA ILE A 99 12.23 -13.81 -0.25
C ILE A 99 11.80 -13.06 -1.50
N HIS A 100 12.78 -12.62 -2.30
CA HIS A 100 12.53 -11.89 -3.55
C HIS A 100 12.26 -12.86 -4.70
N VAL A 101 13.07 -13.92 -4.77
CA VAL A 101 13.01 -14.92 -5.85
C VAL A 101 12.92 -16.32 -5.27
N VAL A 102 12.00 -17.12 -5.79
CA VAL A 102 12.03 -18.58 -5.59
C VAL A 102 12.36 -19.27 -6.91
N ILE A 103 13.22 -20.28 -6.86
CA ILE A 103 13.61 -21.08 -8.03
C ILE A 103 13.10 -22.50 -7.83
N VAL A 104 12.33 -23.01 -8.79
CA VAL A 104 11.76 -24.36 -8.78
C VAL A 104 12.34 -25.16 -9.94
N PRO A 105 13.23 -26.15 -9.68
CA PRO A 105 13.67 -27.08 -10.70
C PRO A 105 12.52 -28.03 -11.09
N ILE A 106 12.40 -28.34 -12.38
CA ILE A 106 11.36 -29.18 -12.97
C ILE A 106 12.03 -30.34 -13.71
N TYR A 107 11.68 -31.57 -13.34
CA TYR A 107 12.30 -32.77 -13.89
C TYR A 107 11.32 -33.95 -13.87
N LYS A 108 11.61 -34.96 -14.68
CA LYS A 108 10.92 -36.26 -14.71
C LYS A 108 11.85 -37.43 -14.44
N THR A 109 13.15 -37.28 -14.71
CA THR A 109 14.17 -38.30 -14.47
C THR A 109 15.22 -37.82 -13.47
N PRO A 110 15.99 -38.74 -12.84
CA PRO A 110 17.09 -38.36 -11.95
C PRO A 110 18.19 -37.52 -12.63
N GLU A 111 18.46 -37.78 -13.91
CA GLU A 111 19.45 -37.00 -14.68
C GLU A 111 18.97 -35.56 -14.92
N GLU A 112 17.70 -35.38 -15.28
CA GLU A 112 17.10 -34.05 -15.40
C GLU A 112 17.08 -33.33 -14.04
N GLN A 113 16.83 -34.05 -12.96
CA GLN A 113 16.83 -33.51 -11.60
C GLN A 113 18.19 -32.93 -11.24
N GLU A 114 19.26 -33.69 -11.46
CA GLU A 114 20.63 -33.26 -11.17
C GLU A 114 20.97 -31.98 -11.97
N ARG A 115 20.72 -31.99 -13.29
CA ARG A 115 21.01 -30.87 -14.17
C ARG A 115 20.21 -29.60 -13.82
N THR A 116 18.90 -29.73 -13.61
CA THR A 116 18.04 -28.58 -13.29
C THR A 116 18.29 -28.03 -11.89
N THR A 117 18.61 -28.88 -10.92
CA THR A 117 18.95 -28.45 -9.56
C THR A 117 20.32 -27.77 -9.52
N ALA A 118 21.30 -28.28 -10.27
CA ALA A 118 22.61 -27.63 -10.40
C ALA A 118 22.47 -26.21 -10.98
N GLU A 119 21.70 -26.05 -12.05
CA GLU A 119 21.44 -24.73 -12.62
C GLU A 119 20.68 -23.82 -11.64
N ALA A 120 19.64 -24.35 -10.97
CA ALA A 120 18.89 -23.57 -9.98
C ALA A 120 19.77 -23.02 -8.86
N ARG A 121 20.77 -23.79 -8.43
CA ARG A 121 21.77 -23.35 -7.46
C ARG A 121 22.70 -22.28 -8.05
N ALA A 122 23.17 -22.46 -9.28
CA ALA A 122 24.02 -21.48 -9.96
C ALA A 122 23.31 -20.11 -10.13
N VAL A 123 22.08 -20.12 -10.65
CA VAL A 123 21.25 -18.92 -10.79
C VAL A 123 20.98 -18.28 -9.42
N ALA A 124 20.70 -19.08 -8.38
CA ALA A 124 20.50 -18.56 -7.04
C ALA A 124 21.74 -17.83 -6.50
N GLU A 125 22.94 -18.37 -6.70
CA GLU A 125 24.18 -17.71 -6.29
C GLU A 125 24.40 -16.40 -7.05
N GLU A 126 24.22 -16.38 -8.37
CA GLU A 126 24.36 -15.15 -9.17
C GLU A 126 23.35 -14.05 -8.79
N LEU A 127 22.13 -14.43 -8.40
CA LEU A 127 21.16 -13.46 -7.90
C LEU A 127 21.49 -13.01 -6.47
N ARG A 128 22.03 -13.89 -5.62
CA ARG A 128 22.49 -13.52 -4.28
C ARG A 128 23.68 -12.58 -4.30
N THR A 129 24.60 -12.72 -5.26
CA THR A 129 25.72 -11.77 -5.43
C THR A 129 25.26 -10.37 -5.82
N GLN A 130 24.06 -10.24 -6.41
CA GLN A 130 23.40 -8.96 -6.65
C GLN A 130 22.62 -8.42 -5.42
N GLY A 131 22.62 -9.14 -4.30
CA GLY A 131 21.95 -8.74 -3.06
C GLY A 131 20.51 -9.27 -2.89
N TRP A 132 20.04 -10.17 -3.77
CA TRP A 132 18.68 -10.73 -3.65
C TRP A 132 18.63 -11.92 -2.69
N THR A 133 17.65 -11.91 -1.78
CA THR A 133 17.26 -13.13 -1.05
C THR A 133 16.56 -14.13 -1.97
N VAL A 134 17.23 -15.24 -2.27
CA VAL A 134 16.73 -16.29 -3.18
C VAL A 134 16.55 -17.62 -2.45
N LYS A 135 15.44 -18.32 -2.71
CA LYS A 135 15.18 -19.68 -2.23
C LYS A 135 15.14 -20.65 -3.41
N VAL A 136 15.92 -21.74 -3.34
CA VAL A 136 15.73 -22.90 -4.22
C VAL A 136 14.79 -23.87 -3.51
N ASP A 137 13.75 -24.32 -4.22
CA ASP A 137 12.79 -25.31 -3.74
C ASP A 137 12.98 -26.66 -4.45
N ASP A 138 14.03 -27.36 -4.04
CA ASP A 138 14.42 -28.70 -4.51
C ASP A 138 13.79 -29.84 -3.68
N ARG A 139 12.75 -29.57 -2.88
CA ARG A 139 12.03 -30.61 -2.13
C ARG A 139 11.50 -31.69 -3.06
N GLU A 140 11.85 -32.94 -2.78
CA GLU A 140 11.39 -34.11 -3.53
C GLU A 140 9.95 -34.50 -3.14
N GLY A 141 9.29 -35.32 -3.98
CA GLY A 141 7.94 -35.84 -3.72
C GLY A 141 6.80 -34.82 -3.85
N MET A 142 7.10 -33.55 -4.15
CA MET A 142 6.11 -32.51 -4.39
C MET A 142 6.02 -32.15 -5.87
N GLN A 143 4.80 -32.14 -6.41
CA GLN A 143 4.55 -31.68 -7.78
C GLN A 143 4.90 -30.19 -7.93
N PRO A 144 5.48 -29.75 -9.07
CA PRO A 144 5.86 -28.35 -9.27
C PRO A 144 4.70 -27.37 -9.02
N GLY A 145 3.49 -27.70 -9.47
CA GLY A 145 2.30 -26.87 -9.22
C GLY A 145 1.98 -26.64 -7.74
N ALA A 146 2.24 -27.62 -6.87
CA ALA A 146 2.05 -27.46 -5.43
C ALA A 146 3.08 -26.48 -4.84
N LYS A 147 4.33 -26.54 -5.31
CA LYS A 147 5.36 -25.57 -4.95
C LYS A 147 4.98 -24.16 -5.42
N TYR A 148 4.50 -24.03 -6.66
CA TYR A 148 4.07 -22.74 -7.22
C TYR A 148 3.03 -22.07 -6.35
N TYR A 149 1.96 -22.81 -6.02
CA TYR A 149 0.88 -22.33 -5.17
C TYR A 149 1.38 -21.91 -3.77
N GLU A 150 2.27 -22.70 -3.16
CA GLU A 150 2.83 -22.36 -1.84
C GLU A 150 3.55 -21.01 -1.86
N TRP A 151 4.39 -20.77 -2.87
CA TRP A 151 5.18 -19.54 -2.97
C TRP A 151 4.38 -18.33 -3.45
N GLU A 152 3.39 -18.55 -4.32
CA GLU A 152 2.42 -17.52 -4.70
C GLU A 152 1.60 -17.08 -3.48
N ARG A 153 1.13 -18.02 -2.66
CA ARG A 153 0.40 -17.73 -1.43
C ARG A 153 1.22 -16.95 -0.41
N LYS A 154 2.53 -17.25 -0.31
CA LYS A 154 3.50 -16.51 0.51
C LYS A 154 3.87 -15.14 -0.07
N GLY A 155 3.48 -14.85 -1.31
CA GLY A 155 3.69 -13.56 -1.95
C GLY A 155 5.12 -13.28 -2.40
N VAL A 156 5.89 -14.32 -2.73
CA VAL A 156 7.23 -14.15 -3.32
C VAL A 156 7.10 -13.41 -4.65
N PRO A 157 7.76 -12.25 -4.84
CA PRO A 157 7.59 -11.40 -6.02
C PRO A 157 7.85 -12.10 -7.37
N VAL A 158 8.90 -12.92 -7.43
CA VAL A 158 9.31 -13.61 -8.66
C VAL A 158 9.53 -15.10 -8.40
N ARG A 159 8.98 -15.94 -9.26
CA ARG A 159 9.32 -17.36 -9.38
C ARG A 159 10.11 -17.59 -10.66
N ILE A 160 11.19 -18.35 -10.58
CA ILE A 160 11.91 -18.87 -11.74
C ILE A 160 11.65 -20.39 -11.82
N GLU A 161 11.21 -20.83 -12.98
CA GLU A 161 11.00 -22.24 -13.32
C GLU A 161 12.17 -22.69 -14.21
N ILE A 162 12.83 -23.80 -13.84
CA ILE A 162 13.97 -24.34 -14.59
C ILE A 162 13.67 -25.78 -14.99
N GLY A 163 13.27 -25.97 -16.25
CA GLY A 163 13.09 -27.30 -16.85
C GLY A 163 14.19 -27.67 -17.84
N PRO A 164 14.28 -28.96 -18.24
CA PRO A 164 15.31 -29.44 -19.18
C PRO A 164 15.26 -28.73 -20.54
N ARG A 165 14.05 -28.42 -21.04
CA ARG A 165 13.85 -27.70 -22.31
C ARG A 165 14.34 -26.26 -22.27
N ASP A 166 14.19 -25.60 -21.13
CA ASP A 166 14.58 -24.20 -20.97
C ASP A 166 16.11 -24.10 -20.84
N LEU A 167 16.73 -25.06 -20.15
CA LEU A 167 18.18 -25.25 -20.10
C LEU A 167 18.81 -25.45 -21.48
N GLU A 168 18.26 -26.36 -22.29
CA GLU A 168 18.75 -26.63 -23.65
C GLU A 168 18.71 -25.38 -24.55
N LYS A 169 17.77 -24.48 -24.28
CA LYS A 169 17.60 -23.22 -24.99
C LYS A 169 18.40 -22.06 -24.38
N GLY A 170 19.11 -22.27 -23.27
CA GLY A 170 19.80 -21.20 -22.54
C GLY A 170 18.86 -20.13 -21.97
N SER A 171 17.65 -20.52 -21.59
CA SER A 171 16.58 -19.62 -21.14
C SER A 171 16.07 -19.99 -19.75
N LEU A 172 15.46 -19.01 -19.06
CA LEU A 172 14.79 -19.19 -17.79
C LEU A 172 13.31 -18.77 -17.95
N CYS A 173 12.40 -19.54 -17.35
CA CYS A 173 11.00 -19.14 -17.26
C CYS A 173 10.81 -18.28 -16.02
N VAL A 174 10.66 -16.97 -16.20
CA VAL A 174 10.44 -15.99 -15.15
C VAL A 174 8.94 -15.71 -15.02
N VAL A 175 8.41 -15.88 -13.80
CA VAL A 175 7.00 -15.67 -13.48
C VAL A 175 6.87 -14.61 -12.40
N ARG A 176 6.11 -13.56 -12.69
CA ARG A 176 5.80 -12.48 -11.75
C ARG A 176 4.58 -12.85 -10.90
N ARG A 177 4.60 -12.54 -9.60
CA ARG A 177 3.47 -12.78 -8.70
C ARG A 177 2.20 -12.05 -9.12
N PHE A 178 2.36 -10.84 -9.66
CA PHE A 178 1.27 -10.02 -10.15
C PHE A 178 1.70 -9.22 -11.38
N VAL A 179 0.72 -8.68 -12.10
CA VAL A 179 0.85 -7.63 -13.11
C VAL A 179 -0.34 -6.69 -12.92
N ILE A 180 -0.22 -5.43 -13.34
CA ILE A 180 -1.38 -4.52 -13.33
C ILE A 180 -2.46 -5.06 -14.26
N GLU A 181 -3.66 -5.17 -13.71
CA GLU A 181 -4.88 -5.61 -14.40
C GLU A 181 -5.24 -4.64 -15.53
N GLN A 182 -5.57 -5.18 -16.70
CA GLN A 182 -6.07 -4.39 -17.83
C GLN A 182 -7.59 -4.54 -17.95
N ASP A 183 -8.30 -3.45 -18.24
CA ASP A 183 -9.75 -3.48 -18.39
C ASP A 183 -10.14 -4.43 -19.55
N GLY A 184 -11.01 -5.41 -19.28
CA GLY A 184 -11.44 -6.42 -20.24
C GLY A 184 -10.47 -7.62 -20.42
N GLU A 185 -9.35 -7.66 -19.68
CA GLU A 185 -8.37 -8.74 -19.75
C GLU A 185 -8.90 -10.05 -19.13
N THR A 186 -8.75 -11.15 -19.85
CA THR A 186 -9.08 -12.48 -19.35
C THR A 186 -7.98 -13.03 -18.45
N GLU A 187 -8.31 -13.98 -17.57
CA GLU A 187 -7.30 -14.66 -16.74
C GLU A 187 -6.17 -15.30 -17.56
N GLN A 188 -6.47 -15.80 -18.75
CA GLN A 188 -5.46 -16.43 -19.62
C GLN A 188 -4.47 -15.41 -20.16
N GLU A 189 -4.93 -14.22 -20.56
CA GLU A 189 -4.07 -13.13 -21.02
C GLU A 189 -3.19 -12.62 -19.88
N GLN A 190 -3.77 -12.44 -18.69
CA GLN A 190 -3.02 -12.05 -17.51
C GLN A 190 -1.92 -13.07 -17.16
N ARG A 191 -2.24 -14.38 -17.19
CA ARG A 191 -1.26 -15.45 -16.96
C ARG A 191 -0.12 -15.42 -17.98
N LYS A 192 -0.41 -15.13 -19.25
CA LYS A 192 0.62 -14.97 -20.29
C LYS A 192 1.53 -13.77 -20.01
N ARG A 193 0.99 -12.65 -19.53
CA ARG A 193 1.82 -11.48 -19.15
C ARG A 193 2.68 -11.73 -17.91
N LYS A 194 2.21 -12.53 -16.96
CA LYS A 194 2.98 -12.91 -15.77
C LYS A 194 4.18 -13.81 -16.11
N LYS A 195 4.07 -14.67 -17.14
CA LYS A 195 5.06 -15.71 -17.47
C LYS A 195 5.85 -15.37 -18.73
N GLN A 196 7.16 -15.26 -18.61
CA GLN A 196 8.07 -14.91 -19.70
C GLN A 196 9.23 -15.91 -19.78
N PHE A 197 9.64 -16.27 -20.99
CA PHE A 197 10.86 -17.06 -21.23
C PHE A 197 11.94 -16.09 -21.71
N ILE A 198 12.99 -15.95 -20.93
CA ILE A 198 14.02 -14.91 -21.11
C ILE A 198 15.38 -15.61 -21.20
N ALA A 199 16.32 -15.08 -21.98
CA ALA A 199 17.68 -15.61 -21.98
C ALA A 199 18.28 -15.55 -20.57
N ARG A 200 19.01 -16.59 -20.16
CA ARG A 200 19.56 -16.73 -18.79
C ARG A 200 20.31 -15.47 -18.32
N ALA A 201 21.22 -14.97 -19.16
CA ALA A 201 22.01 -13.78 -18.85
C ALA A 201 21.13 -12.55 -18.64
N GLU A 202 20.14 -12.34 -19.51
CA GLU A 202 19.19 -11.22 -19.43
C GLU A 202 18.28 -11.32 -18.20
N ALA A 203 17.79 -12.51 -17.87
CA ALA A 203 16.98 -12.74 -16.67
C ALA A 203 17.75 -12.40 -15.38
N ILE A 204 19.04 -12.72 -15.34
CA ILE A 204 19.92 -12.44 -14.20
C ILE A 204 20.27 -10.95 -14.15
N SER A 205 20.73 -10.36 -15.26
CA SER A 205 21.11 -8.93 -15.29
C SER A 205 19.92 -7.98 -15.19
N GLY A 206 18.74 -8.40 -15.64
CA GLY A 206 17.50 -7.63 -15.61
C GLY A 206 16.72 -7.73 -14.31
N MET A 207 17.13 -8.58 -13.36
CA MET A 207 16.43 -8.76 -12.09
C MET A 207 16.23 -7.44 -11.31
N PRO A 208 17.22 -6.54 -11.20
CA PRO A 208 17.03 -5.27 -10.51
C PRO A 208 15.94 -4.40 -11.12
N ALA A 209 15.94 -4.24 -12.44
CA ALA A 209 14.93 -3.48 -13.15
C ALA A 209 13.53 -4.09 -12.96
N LEU A 210 13.42 -5.43 -13.00
CA LEU A 210 12.16 -6.13 -12.75
C LEU A 210 11.64 -5.87 -11.33
N MET A 211 12.50 -5.92 -10.31
CA MET A 211 12.10 -5.65 -8.92
C MET A 211 11.65 -4.20 -8.72
N ASP A 212 12.31 -3.24 -9.35
CA ASP A 212 11.90 -1.83 -9.32
C ASP A 212 10.56 -1.61 -10.04
N THR A 213 10.35 -2.28 -11.18
CA THR A 213 9.05 -2.28 -11.88
C THR A 213 7.95 -2.85 -10.98
N LEU A 214 8.13 -4.04 -10.38
CA LEU A 214 7.14 -4.64 -9.49
C LEU A 214 6.82 -3.75 -8.28
N GLN A 215 7.83 -3.05 -7.75
CA GLN A 215 7.65 -2.11 -6.63
C GLN A 215 6.83 -0.88 -7.03
N THR A 216 7.05 -0.38 -8.24
CA THR A 216 6.35 0.79 -8.81
C THR A 216 4.93 0.42 -9.21
N ASP A 217 4.77 -0.70 -9.90
CA ASP A 217 3.49 -1.24 -10.35
C ASP A 217 2.53 -1.52 -9.17
N LEU A 218 3.05 -1.97 -8.02
CA LEU A 218 2.21 -2.14 -6.82
C LEU A 218 1.63 -0.81 -6.32
N LEU A 219 2.46 0.23 -6.29
CA LEU A 219 2.02 1.56 -5.89
C LEU A 219 0.98 2.11 -6.87
N GLU A 220 1.23 1.93 -8.17
CA GLU A 220 0.36 2.40 -9.23
C GLU A 220 -0.99 1.66 -9.23
N ARG A 221 -0.97 0.33 -9.09
CA ARG A 221 -2.19 -0.48 -8.96
C ARG A 221 -3.05 -0.01 -7.78
N ALA A 222 -2.42 0.24 -6.63
CA ALA A 222 -3.13 0.77 -5.47
C ALA A 222 -3.64 2.21 -5.67
N ARG A 223 -2.93 3.03 -6.44
CA ARG A 223 -3.35 4.40 -6.82
C ARG A 223 -4.60 4.35 -7.70
N ILE A 224 -4.57 3.54 -8.76
CA ILE A 224 -5.71 3.33 -9.67
C ILE A 224 -6.93 2.84 -8.89
N MET A 225 -6.75 1.85 -7.99
CA MET A 225 -7.83 1.35 -7.14
C MET A 225 -8.44 2.45 -6.26
N ARG A 226 -7.59 3.23 -5.58
CA ARG A 226 -8.03 4.36 -4.75
C ARG A 226 -8.81 5.39 -5.58
N GLU A 227 -8.32 5.73 -6.77
CA GLU A 227 -8.97 6.69 -7.66
C GLU A 227 -10.34 6.20 -8.15
N LYS A 228 -10.45 4.94 -8.55
CA LYS A 228 -11.74 4.31 -8.91
C LYS A 228 -12.76 4.40 -7.76
N LYS A 229 -12.31 4.44 -6.50
CA LYS A 229 -13.13 4.55 -5.28
C LYS A 229 -13.14 5.94 -4.64
N THR A 230 -12.69 6.97 -5.36
CA THR A 230 -12.68 8.35 -4.85
C THR A 230 -13.68 9.20 -5.64
N ARG A 231 -14.45 10.04 -4.95
CA ARG A 231 -15.40 10.98 -5.57
C ARG A 231 -15.21 12.38 -5.00
N ILE A 232 -15.47 13.38 -5.85
CA ILE A 232 -15.72 14.75 -5.41
C ILE A 232 -17.23 14.89 -5.30
N ILE A 233 -17.70 15.36 -4.14
CA ILE A 233 -19.13 15.36 -3.80
C ILE A 233 -19.52 16.72 -3.25
N ASP A 234 -20.61 17.29 -3.78
CA ASP A 234 -21.07 18.66 -3.49
C ASP A 234 -22.42 18.73 -2.77
N THR A 235 -23.13 17.61 -2.68
CA THR A 235 -24.47 17.54 -2.07
C THR A 235 -24.52 16.43 -1.03
N ILE A 236 -25.42 16.55 -0.05
CA ILE A 236 -25.62 15.51 0.96
C ILE A 236 -26.32 14.29 0.36
N GLU A 237 -27.14 14.49 -0.68
CA GLU A 237 -27.84 13.45 -1.42
C GLU A 237 -26.85 12.55 -2.16
N ASP A 238 -25.88 13.13 -2.88
CA ASP A 238 -24.83 12.37 -3.57
C ASP A 238 -23.90 11.67 -2.57
N PHE A 239 -23.63 12.31 -1.42
CA PHE A 239 -22.87 11.69 -0.33
C PHE A 239 -23.56 10.43 0.20
N GLU A 240 -24.86 10.53 0.46
CA GLU A 240 -25.68 9.42 0.92
C GLU A 240 -25.77 8.30 -0.13
N ALA A 241 -25.98 8.66 -1.40
CA ALA A 241 -26.00 7.72 -2.51
C ALA A 241 -24.67 6.96 -2.65
N PHE A 242 -23.54 7.66 -2.55
CA PHE A 242 -22.20 7.06 -2.63
C PHE A 242 -21.96 6.02 -1.52
N PHE A 243 -22.20 6.36 -0.25
CA PHE A 243 -21.90 5.45 0.86
C PHE A 243 -22.94 4.34 1.09
N LYS A 244 -24.17 4.50 0.57
CA LYS A 244 -25.18 3.42 0.53
C LYS A 244 -25.01 2.49 -0.67
N GLY A 245 -24.61 3.01 -1.82
CA GLY A 245 -24.47 2.27 -3.08
C GLY A 245 -23.12 1.58 -3.25
N GLU A 246 -22.03 2.36 -3.28
CA GLU A 246 -20.68 1.85 -3.56
C GLU A 246 -20.02 1.19 -2.32
N GLY A 247 -20.66 1.28 -1.15
CA GLY A 247 -20.26 0.60 0.08
C GLY A 247 -19.13 1.29 0.86
N GLY A 248 -18.19 1.94 0.17
CA GLY A 248 -17.08 2.68 0.78
C GLY A 248 -16.17 3.37 -0.24
N GLY A 249 -15.31 4.27 0.24
CA GLY A 249 -14.35 5.00 -0.57
C GLY A 249 -14.02 6.36 0.05
N PHE A 250 -13.31 7.18 -0.71
CA PHE A 250 -12.95 8.54 -0.31
C PHE A 250 -13.90 9.55 -0.94
N ALA A 251 -14.43 10.44 -0.12
CA ALA A 251 -15.27 11.54 -0.56
C ALA A 251 -14.58 12.87 -0.24
N TRP A 252 -14.27 13.64 -1.28
CA TRP A 252 -13.84 15.04 -1.15
C TRP A 252 -15.07 15.93 -1.03
N VAL A 253 -15.31 16.47 0.16
CA VAL A 253 -16.52 17.26 0.45
C VAL A 253 -16.15 18.59 1.06
N HIS A 254 -16.88 19.64 0.69
CA HIS A 254 -16.78 20.90 1.42
C HIS A 254 -17.34 20.72 2.82
N TRP A 255 -16.58 21.20 3.80
CA TRP A 255 -16.94 21.10 5.21
C TRP A 255 -16.71 22.42 5.93
N ALA A 256 -17.70 22.79 6.73
CA ALA A 256 -17.68 23.90 7.67
C ALA A 256 -18.56 23.54 8.87
N GLY A 257 -18.57 22.26 9.26
CA GLY A 257 -19.34 21.74 10.39
C GLY A 257 -18.57 21.83 11.71
N SER A 258 -19.31 21.78 12.80
CA SER A 258 -18.84 21.62 14.18
C SER A 258 -18.55 20.16 14.53
N HIS A 259 -18.11 19.90 15.76
CA HIS A 259 -17.98 18.55 16.29
C HIS A 259 -19.32 17.78 16.33
N GLU A 260 -20.43 18.47 16.62
CA GLU A 260 -21.77 17.86 16.61
C GLU A 260 -22.21 17.47 15.20
N ASP A 261 -21.80 18.26 14.20
CA ASP A 261 -22.04 17.97 12.79
C ASP A 261 -21.24 16.73 12.34
N GLU A 262 -19.98 16.59 12.79
CA GLU A 262 -19.18 15.37 12.56
C GLU A 262 -19.86 14.14 13.17
N HIS A 263 -20.36 14.24 14.41
CA HIS A 263 -21.10 13.16 15.06
C HIS A 263 -22.39 12.80 14.29
N THR A 264 -23.07 13.79 13.71
CA THR A 264 -24.24 13.58 12.87
C THR A 264 -23.90 12.78 11.62
N MET A 265 -22.80 13.09 10.94
CA MET A 265 -22.31 12.34 9.77
C MET A 265 -21.92 10.91 10.14
N ALA A 266 -21.25 10.73 11.29
CA ALA A 266 -20.88 9.41 11.80
C ALA A 266 -22.12 8.54 12.08
N LYS A 267 -23.16 9.11 12.70
CA LYS A 267 -24.40 8.38 13.01
C LYS A 267 -25.23 8.07 11.77
N ARG A 268 -25.31 8.99 10.79
CA ARG A 268 -26.14 8.80 9.58
C ARG A 268 -25.48 7.89 8.55
N PHE A 269 -24.17 7.94 8.41
CA PHE A 269 -23.47 7.35 7.26
C PHE A 269 -22.28 6.45 7.65
N GLU A 270 -21.98 6.31 8.94
CA GLU A 270 -20.82 5.56 9.45
C GLU A 270 -19.48 6.11 8.91
N THR A 271 -19.44 7.42 8.67
CA THR A 271 -18.27 8.12 8.11
C THR A 271 -17.64 9.08 9.11
N SER A 272 -16.34 9.33 8.94
CA SER A 272 -15.59 10.33 9.70
C SER A 272 -14.75 11.18 8.75
N ILE A 273 -14.39 12.39 9.18
CA ILE A 273 -13.36 13.18 8.49
C ILE A 273 -12.02 12.51 8.75
N ARG A 274 -11.40 12.02 7.67
CA ARG A 274 -10.11 11.36 7.73
C ARG A 274 -8.99 12.38 7.88
N CYS A 275 -9.04 13.44 7.09
CA CYS A 275 -8.17 14.58 7.23
C CYS A 275 -8.71 15.81 6.50
N ILE A 276 -8.23 16.98 6.92
CA ILE A 276 -8.16 18.20 6.13
C ILE A 276 -6.86 18.08 5.31
N PRO A 277 -6.94 17.72 4.00
CA PRO A 277 -5.77 17.47 3.17
C PRO A 277 -4.88 18.70 3.03
N PHE A 278 -3.59 18.52 2.75
CA PHE A 278 -2.79 19.62 2.21
C PHE A 278 -3.26 19.97 0.79
N GLU A 279 -3.23 21.25 0.45
CA GLU A 279 -3.82 21.80 -0.79
C GLU A 279 -3.26 21.16 -2.08
N ASP A 280 -1.96 20.82 -2.08
CA ASP A 280 -1.28 20.18 -3.21
C ASP A 280 -1.85 18.79 -3.56
N GLN A 281 -2.53 18.14 -2.62
CA GLN A 281 -3.09 16.79 -2.78
C GLN A 281 -4.58 16.77 -3.11
N ILE A 282 -5.28 17.91 -3.01
CA ILE A 282 -6.67 18.02 -3.44
C ILE A 282 -6.69 17.96 -4.98
N PRO A 283 -7.54 17.12 -5.60
CA PRO A 283 -7.70 17.10 -7.05
C PRO A 283 -8.02 18.50 -7.58
N GLU A 284 -7.52 18.86 -8.76
CA GLU A 284 -7.72 20.20 -9.34
C GLU A 284 -9.20 20.60 -9.38
N ALA A 285 -10.07 19.69 -9.82
CA ALA A 285 -11.53 19.90 -9.86
C ALA A 285 -12.18 20.08 -8.47
N GLY A 286 -11.48 19.75 -7.38
CA GLY A 286 -11.96 19.86 -6.00
C GLY A 286 -11.32 20.99 -5.19
N ARG A 287 -10.42 21.79 -5.79
CA ARG A 287 -9.72 22.89 -5.10
C ARG A 287 -10.58 24.15 -5.00
N GLY A 288 -10.22 25.00 -4.05
CA GLY A 288 -10.86 26.30 -3.82
C GLY A 288 -11.99 26.24 -2.77
N PRO A 289 -12.65 27.38 -2.53
CA PRO A 289 -13.76 27.49 -1.59
C PRO A 289 -15.06 26.95 -2.19
N GLY A 290 -16.01 26.60 -1.32
CA GLY A 290 -17.34 26.12 -1.72
C GLY A 290 -18.32 26.15 -0.56
N THR A 291 -19.34 25.30 -0.62
CA THR A 291 -20.44 25.28 0.36
C THR A 291 -20.46 23.95 1.11
N CYS A 292 -20.49 24.00 2.44
CA CYS A 292 -20.54 22.80 3.28
C CYS A 292 -21.77 21.94 2.95
N ILE A 293 -21.54 20.67 2.62
CA ILE A 293 -22.59 19.75 2.16
C ILE A 293 -23.70 19.52 3.20
N LEU A 294 -23.39 19.69 4.50
CA LEU A 294 -24.34 19.48 5.59
C LEU A 294 -24.99 20.79 6.06
N THR A 295 -24.18 21.83 6.28
CA THR A 295 -24.65 23.06 6.96
C THR A 295 -25.01 24.20 6.02
N GLY A 296 -24.66 24.11 4.73
CA GLY A 296 -24.84 25.21 3.76
C GLY A 296 -23.92 26.41 3.99
N ARG A 297 -23.04 26.39 5.00
CA ARG A 297 -22.11 27.49 5.29
C ARG A 297 -20.94 27.53 4.30
N PRO A 298 -20.32 28.70 4.07
CA PRO A 298 -19.07 28.80 3.31
C PRO A 298 -17.97 27.92 3.91
N SER A 299 -17.29 27.17 3.04
CA SER A 299 -16.20 26.26 3.35
C SER A 299 -14.95 26.70 2.58
N ALA A 300 -13.82 26.88 3.27
CA ALA A 300 -12.59 27.33 2.64
C ALA A 300 -11.93 26.27 1.73
N GLN A 301 -12.14 24.99 2.04
CA GLN A 301 -11.58 23.86 1.29
C GLN A 301 -12.34 22.57 1.56
N ARG A 302 -12.09 21.55 0.75
CA ARG A 302 -12.62 20.21 0.98
C ARG A 302 -11.86 19.46 2.04
N VAL A 303 -12.57 18.60 2.77
CA VAL A 303 -12.00 17.56 3.63
C VAL A 303 -12.15 16.20 2.96
N LEU A 304 -11.34 15.24 3.41
CA LEU A 304 -11.46 13.85 3.01
C LEU A 304 -12.34 13.10 4.02
N MET A 305 -13.49 12.59 3.59
CA MET A 305 -14.37 11.74 4.41
C MET A 305 -14.39 10.30 3.90
N ALA A 306 -14.57 9.35 4.82
CA ALA A 306 -14.69 7.93 4.50
C ALA A 306 -15.29 7.13 5.66
N LYS A 307 -15.78 5.92 5.35
CA LYS A 307 -15.89 4.84 6.35
C LYS A 307 -14.47 4.38 6.71
N ALA A 308 -14.24 4.00 7.96
CA ALA A 308 -12.89 3.69 8.44
C ALA A 308 -12.84 2.44 9.33
N TYR A 309 -11.63 1.93 9.51
CA TYR A 309 -11.26 0.90 10.49
C TYR A 309 -10.93 1.46 11.87
#